data_AF-A0AAJ7WI72-F1
#
_entry.id   AF-A0AAJ7WI72-F1
#
_cell.length_a   1.000
_cell.length_b   1.000
_cell.length_c   1.000
_cell.angle_alpha   90.00
_cell.angle_beta   90.00
_cell.angle_gamma   90.00
#
_symmetry.space_group_name_H-M   'P 1'
#
loop_
_entity.id
_entity.type
_entity.pdbx_description
1 polymer ?
#
loop_
_entity_poly.entity_id
_entity_poly.type
_entity_poly.pdbx_seq_one_letter_code
_entity_poly.pdbx_strand_id
1 'polypeptide(L)'
;MEALRSTGLTLLVAWGLLLATAEPRRQGNQLQERVVNPGERISIPCFLETPGGSIQWVRNGHPVVLDATTSSRRQWNISKDGTAALSINQVTRADDGLWECWEFADDGSVKRVAKVLKLVVTGAPEEPFLVQNGKRIFPGDSVVAKENQTVTVECVARRAVPEVKQVFWSLGPDGVNVTAKSDLKVDFISHEDSYTTRSVLTLNTSRAMNHQRISCHVFHVAWPNATVVNASLNVLYPPTFSISRIPGFGHPVVEKSFVSLECIIDANPPSTPHWSKDDRAINSTQVIRQGGGFLNFTSADRNHSGWYRCTTQHPMGTFASFGYLLSIRFGPEMMDDTPKEIHADFGEPVRLECQAKGKPLPSYCWSRKQPGRIAEGLTSDSTLVLDPVVYQDAGTYQCTASNLQDWKRQRNAIREVQLSITGRPDVSALNSSMVGIIGQSMWITVHVCANPQPSRSHWLLGHHVMSPGDKPSSHSHYIAHPFRSADTPFCRYASLEITQVRSSDAGEFLFVARNDRGIDDAAINVTVVKSAFGYHSNFIPHSRPTGVRSEMSRPVMATANSGKS
;
A
#
# COMPACT_ATOMS: atom_id res chain seq x y z
N MET A 1 0.20 -5.68 -57.90
CA MET A 1 0.78 -4.35 -58.15
C MET A 1 2.06 -4.30 -57.35
N GLU A 2 3.13 -4.86 -57.93
CA GLU A 2 4.27 -4.14 -58.57
C GLU A 2 5.31 -3.74 -57.50
N ALA A 3 6.50 -4.33 -57.34
CA ALA A 3 7.61 -4.76 -58.24
C ALA A 3 8.58 -3.63 -58.64
N LEU A 4 9.88 -3.81 -58.29
CA LEU A 4 11.15 -3.44 -58.96
C LEU A 4 12.28 -3.40 -57.89
N ARG A 5 13.20 -4.37 -57.75
CA ARG A 5 14.38 -4.84 -58.53
C ARG A 5 15.73 -4.17 -58.18
N SER A 6 16.62 -5.02 -57.65
CA SER A 6 18.09 -5.17 -57.77
C SER A 6 19.04 -3.96 -57.83
N THR A 7 20.12 -4.00 -57.03
CA THR A 7 21.48 -4.45 -57.44
C THR A 7 22.46 -4.37 -56.27
N GLY A 8 23.40 -5.32 -56.20
CA GLY A 8 24.47 -5.36 -55.18
C GLY A 8 25.70 -4.56 -55.62
N LEU A 9 26.48 -4.10 -54.64
CA LEU A 9 27.79 -3.51 -54.86
C LEU A 9 28.85 -4.20 -53.98
N THR A 10 29.78 -4.85 -54.66
CA THR A 10 31.12 -5.23 -54.20
C THR A 10 32.06 -4.04 -54.41
N LEU A 11 32.91 -3.73 -53.42
CA LEU A 11 33.94 -2.69 -53.53
C LEU A 11 35.33 -3.32 -53.59
N LEU A 12 35.91 -3.27 -54.78
CA LEU A 12 37.31 -3.54 -55.09
C LEU A 12 38.19 -2.40 -54.56
N VAL A 13 39.27 -2.72 -53.85
CA VAL A 13 40.33 -1.76 -53.52
C VAL A 13 41.56 -2.08 -54.37
N ALA A 14 41.93 -1.09 -55.18
CA ALA A 14 43.06 -1.10 -56.10
C ALA A 14 44.41 -1.05 -55.35
N TRP A 15 45.37 -1.82 -55.83
CA TRP A 15 46.77 -1.77 -55.43
C TRP A 15 47.48 -0.68 -56.25
N GLY A 16 48.01 0.34 -55.58
CA GLY A 16 48.94 1.32 -56.15
C GLY A 16 50.32 1.14 -55.54
N LEU A 17 51.33 0.86 -56.37
CA LEU A 17 52.74 0.85 -55.99
C LEU A 17 53.22 2.27 -55.68
N LEU A 18 53.86 2.44 -54.52
CA LEU A 18 54.87 3.48 -54.28
C LEU A 18 56.02 2.84 -53.51
N LEU A 19 57.18 2.84 -54.17
CA LEU A 19 58.47 2.36 -53.66
C LEU A 19 58.89 3.21 -52.46
N ALA A 20 58.88 2.62 -51.26
CA ALA A 20 59.67 3.09 -50.13
C ALA A 20 60.80 2.09 -49.92
N THR A 21 62.02 2.52 -50.25
CA THR A 21 63.27 1.83 -49.95
C THR A 21 63.43 1.75 -48.44
N ALA A 22 63.08 0.62 -47.84
CA ALA A 22 63.41 0.31 -46.46
C ALA A 22 64.85 -0.22 -46.40
N GLU A 23 65.75 0.57 -45.81
CA GLU A 23 67.07 0.10 -45.38
C GLU A 23 66.91 -1.13 -44.46
N PRO A 24 67.79 -2.14 -44.58
CA PRO A 24 67.69 -3.31 -43.73
C PRO A 24 68.07 -2.94 -42.30
N ARG A 25 67.07 -2.80 -41.42
CA ARG A 25 67.28 -2.82 -39.97
C ARG A 25 67.99 -4.13 -39.62
N ARG A 26 69.22 -4.01 -39.10
CA ARG A 26 69.95 -5.11 -38.44
C ARG A 26 69.04 -5.76 -37.39
N GLN A 27 68.54 -6.97 -37.68
CA GLN A 27 67.88 -7.82 -36.68
C GLN A 27 68.93 -8.17 -35.61
N GLY A 28 68.76 -7.64 -34.40
CA GLY A 28 69.42 -8.18 -33.23
C GLY A 28 69.00 -9.64 -33.01
N ASN A 29 69.93 -10.48 -32.59
CA ASN A 29 69.70 -11.89 -32.26
C ASN A 29 68.59 -12.03 -31.20
N GLN A 30 67.35 -12.29 -31.63
CA GLN A 30 66.24 -12.63 -30.74
C GLN A 30 66.29 -14.14 -30.45
N LEU A 31 66.45 -14.48 -29.17
CA LEU A 31 66.41 -15.85 -28.65
C LEU A 31 65.08 -16.51 -29.00
N GLN A 32 65.11 -17.71 -29.60
CA GLN A 32 63.91 -18.44 -29.97
C GLN A 32 63.45 -19.27 -28.76
N GLU A 33 62.23 -19.06 -28.26
CA GLU A 33 61.66 -19.82 -27.15
C GLU A 33 60.64 -20.85 -27.66
N ARG A 34 60.68 -22.08 -27.14
CA ARG A 34 59.67 -23.11 -27.38
C ARG A 34 59.16 -23.67 -26.07
N VAL A 35 57.85 -23.65 -25.89
CA VAL A 35 57.15 -24.19 -24.72
C VAL A 35 56.59 -25.57 -25.08
N VAL A 36 56.87 -26.58 -24.25
CA VAL A 36 56.50 -27.98 -24.52
C VAL A 36 55.98 -28.66 -23.26
N ASN A 37 54.91 -29.44 -23.36
CA ASN A 37 54.39 -30.19 -22.21
C ASN A 37 55.20 -31.47 -21.96
N PRO A 38 55.34 -31.90 -20.68
CA PRO A 38 55.95 -33.18 -20.37
C PRO A 38 55.34 -34.34 -21.19
N GLY A 39 56.19 -35.20 -21.74
CA GLY A 39 55.79 -36.34 -22.56
C GLY A 39 55.59 -36.04 -24.06
N GLU A 40 55.52 -34.77 -24.47
CA GLU A 40 55.48 -34.40 -25.90
C GLU A 40 56.84 -34.64 -26.57
N ARG A 41 56.81 -34.72 -27.91
CA ARG A 41 58.01 -34.81 -28.76
C ARG A 41 58.36 -33.43 -29.30
N ILE A 42 59.64 -33.04 -29.17
CA ILE A 42 60.18 -31.84 -29.82
C ILE A 42 61.30 -32.20 -30.79
N SER A 43 61.41 -31.43 -31.88
CA SER A 43 62.55 -31.42 -32.79
C SER A 43 63.20 -30.04 -32.78
N ILE A 44 64.48 -29.98 -32.39
CA ILE A 44 65.30 -28.77 -32.35
C ILE A 44 66.18 -28.78 -33.61
N PRO A 45 65.91 -27.90 -34.61
CA PRO A 45 66.66 -27.89 -35.86
C PRO A 45 68.01 -27.18 -35.70
N CYS A 46 68.99 -27.62 -36.49
CA CYS A 46 70.31 -27.04 -36.66
C CYS A 46 70.64 -27.07 -38.17
N PHE A 47 70.96 -25.91 -38.75
CA PHE A 47 71.27 -25.81 -40.17
C PHE A 47 72.79 -25.75 -40.36
N LEU A 48 73.37 -26.68 -41.11
CA LEU A 48 74.79 -26.70 -41.47
C LEU A 48 74.97 -26.03 -42.82
N GLU A 49 76.01 -25.23 -42.97
CA GLU A 49 76.34 -24.58 -44.25
C GLU A 49 77.06 -25.53 -45.22
N THR A 50 77.75 -26.55 -44.69
CA THR A 50 78.47 -27.57 -45.46
C THR A 50 77.97 -28.97 -45.10
N PRO A 51 77.41 -29.75 -46.06
CA PRO A 51 76.99 -31.13 -45.80
C PRO A 51 78.17 -32.01 -45.37
N GLY A 52 78.03 -32.73 -44.25
CA GLY A 52 79.04 -33.66 -43.72
C GLY A 52 79.88 -33.18 -42.54
N GLY A 53 79.61 -31.99 -41.97
CA GLY A 53 80.30 -31.47 -40.78
C GLY A 53 79.98 -32.21 -39.47
N SER A 54 80.87 -32.07 -38.47
CA SER A 54 80.67 -32.59 -37.11
C SER A 54 79.94 -31.59 -36.22
N ILE A 55 78.92 -32.03 -35.48
CA ILE A 55 78.15 -31.20 -34.53
C ILE A 55 78.15 -31.75 -33.10
N GLN A 56 78.02 -30.86 -32.13
CA GLN A 56 77.74 -31.17 -30.73
C GLN A 56 76.53 -30.37 -30.25
N TRP A 57 75.55 -31.05 -29.66
CA TRP A 57 74.48 -30.38 -28.92
C TRP A 57 74.98 -29.99 -27.54
N VAL A 58 74.72 -28.75 -27.15
CA VAL A 58 75.10 -28.16 -25.87
C VAL A 58 73.84 -27.68 -25.17
N ARG A 59 73.69 -28.01 -23.89
CA ARG A 59 72.58 -27.57 -23.05
C ARG A 59 73.09 -26.85 -21.83
N ASN A 60 72.63 -25.61 -21.60
CA ASN A 60 73.07 -24.75 -20.50
C ASN A 60 74.62 -24.67 -20.41
N GLY A 61 75.31 -24.61 -21.55
CA GLY A 61 76.77 -24.57 -21.62
C GLY A 61 77.49 -25.91 -21.47
N HIS A 62 76.77 -27.02 -21.27
CA HIS A 62 77.37 -28.36 -21.12
C HIS A 62 77.08 -29.27 -22.33
N PRO A 63 78.08 -30.00 -22.86
CA PRO A 63 77.89 -30.95 -23.96
C PRO A 63 76.90 -32.06 -23.59
N VAL A 64 75.95 -32.33 -24.48
CA VAL A 64 75.00 -33.43 -24.34
C VAL A 64 75.62 -34.70 -24.91
N VAL A 65 75.76 -35.73 -24.09
CA VAL A 65 76.25 -37.05 -24.51
C VAL A 65 75.06 -37.98 -24.71
N LEU A 66 75.01 -38.71 -25.85
CA LEU A 66 74.11 -39.84 -26.03
C LEU A 66 74.80 -41.11 -25.54
N ASP A 67 74.34 -41.61 -24.41
CA ASP A 67 74.71 -42.93 -23.91
C ASP A 67 73.61 -43.95 -24.27
N ALA A 68 73.86 -45.24 -23.99
CA ALA A 68 72.90 -46.31 -24.26
C ALA A 68 71.55 -46.13 -23.54
N THR A 69 71.49 -45.31 -22.48
CA THR A 69 70.28 -45.07 -21.69
C THR A 69 69.44 -43.90 -22.22
N THR A 70 70.09 -42.86 -22.76
CA THR A 70 69.44 -41.66 -23.31
C THR A 70 69.17 -41.72 -24.81
N SER A 71 69.82 -42.63 -25.54
CA SER A 71 69.66 -42.84 -27.00
C SER A 71 68.25 -43.27 -27.43
N SER A 72 67.47 -43.87 -26.53
CA SER A 72 66.06 -44.21 -26.75
C SER A 72 65.14 -42.98 -26.74
N ARG A 73 65.52 -41.95 -25.97
CA ARG A 73 64.70 -40.75 -25.71
C ARG A 73 65.16 -39.53 -26.50
N ARG A 74 66.47 -39.37 -26.69
CA ARG A 74 67.13 -38.30 -27.45
C ARG A 74 67.84 -38.90 -28.65
N GLN A 75 67.57 -38.38 -29.83
CA GLN A 75 68.15 -38.85 -31.08
C GLN A 75 68.51 -37.65 -31.94
N TRP A 76 69.68 -37.64 -32.56
CA TRP A 76 70.02 -36.63 -33.57
C TRP A 76 70.56 -37.30 -34.82
N ASN A 77 70.08 -36.82 -35.97
CA ASN A 77 70.54 -37.28 -37.28
C ASN A 77 71.01 -36.07 -38.09
N ILE A 78 72.01 -36.27 -38.92
CA ILE A 78 72.51 -35.30 -39.89
C ILE A 78 72.12 -35.82 -41.28
N SER A 79 71.33 -35.02 -41.99
CA SER A 79 70.90 -35.30 -43.35
C SER A 79 72.02 -35.01 -44.36
N LYS A 80 71.96 -35.67 -45.53
CA LYS A 80 72.89 -35.45 -46.65
C LYS A 80 72.82 -34.04 -47.25
N ASP A 81 71.75 -33.30 -46.96
CA ASP A 81 71.55 -31.91 -47.40
C ASP A 81 72.11 -30.87 -46.40
N GLY A 82 72.78 -31.30 -45.32
CA GLY A 82 73.32 -30.42 -44.30
C GLY A 82 72.32 -29.99 -43.22
N THR A 83 71.10 -30.56 -43.19
CA THR A 83 70.18 -30.32 -42.07
C THR A 83 70.44 -31.30 -40.93
N ALA A 84 70.55 -30.80 -39.69
CA ALA A 84 70.65 -31.62 -38.50
C ALA A 84 69.51 -31.28 -37.53
N ALA A 85 69.02 -32.25 -36.77
CA ALA A 85 68.00 -31.97 -35.76
C ALA A 85 68.12 -32.90 -34.56
N LEU A 86 67.98 -32.35 -33.36
CA LEU A 86 67.82 -33.12 -32.12
C LEU A 86 66.32 -33.37 -31.90
N SER A 87 65.91 -34.63 -31.97
CA SER A 87 64.59 -35.10 -31.52
C SER A 87 64.65 -35.55 -30.08
N ILE A 88 63.76 -35.02 -29.23
CA ILE A 88 63.49 -35.55 -27.89
C ILE A 88 62.08 -36.12 -27.91
N ASN A 89 61.94 -37.44 -27.83
CA ASN A 89 60.66 -38.15 -28.01
C ASN A 89 59.74 -38.07 -26.80
N GLN A 90 60.31 -37.96 -25.60
CA GLN A 90 59.58 -37.76 -24.34
C GLN A 90 60.30 -36.68 -23.55
N VAL A 91 59.81 -35.45 -23.67
CA VAL A 91 60.36 -34.30 -22.94
C VAL A 91 60.03 -34.44 -21.46
N THR A 92 61.02 -34.20 -20.61
CA THR A 92 60.90 -34.18 -19.15
C THR A 92 61.41 -32.85 -18.62
N ARG A 93 61.11 -32.50 -17.37
CA ARG A 93 61.62 -31.27 -16.72
C ARG A 93 63.14 -31.14 -16.80
N ALA A 94 63.86 -32.27 -16.82
CA ALA A 94 65.30 -32.26 -16.93
C ALA A 94 65.80 -31.74 -18.29
N ASP A 95 64.97 -31.67 -19.34
CA ASP A 95 65.34 -31.15 -20.65
C ASP A 95 65.20 -29.62 -20.78
N ASP A 96 64.63 -28.96 -19.76
CA ASP A 96 64.49 -27.50 -19.70
C ASP A 96 65.87 -26.81 -19.79
N GLY A 97 65.91 -25.69 -20.50
CA GLY A 97 67.09 -24.85 -20.59
C GLY A 97 67.41 -24.34 -21.99
N LEU A 98 68.61 -23.78 -22.12
CA LEU A 98 69.15 -23.22 -23.34
C LEU A 98 69.83 -24.32 -24.15
N TRP A 99 69.35 -24.53 -25.36
CA TRP A 99 69.87 -25.51 -26.31
C TRP A 99 70.61 -24.80 -27.45
N GLU A 100 71.81 -25.29 -27.71
CA GLU A 100 72.71 -24.79 -28.74
C GLU A 100 73.24 -25.96 -29.56
N CYS A 101 73.47 -25.71 -30.85
CA CYS A 101 74.14 -26.64 -31.75
C CYS A 101 75.47 -26.02 -32.15
N TRP A 102 76.57 -26.67 -31.81
CA TRP A 102 77.92 -26.21 -32.14
C TRP A 102 78.44 -27.01 -33.33
N GLU A 103 78.83 -26.32 -34.39
CA GLU A 103 79.50 -26.87 -35.57
C GLU A 103 81.01 -26.75 -35.39
N PHE A 104 81.75 -27.83 -35.64
CA PHE A 104 83.21 -27.85 -35.56
C PHE A 104 83.84 -27.83 -36.96
N ALA A 105 84.99 -27.17 -37.08
CA ALA A 105 85.87 -27.29 -38.24
C ALA A 105 86.68 -28.60 -38.18
N ASP A 106 87.33 -28.95 -39.29
CA ASP A 106 88.13 -30.18 -39.42
C ASP A 106 89.31 -30.24 -38.43
N ASP A 107 89.75 -29.07 -37.92
CA ASP A 107 90.79 -28.93 -36.90
C ASP A 107 90.27 -29.02 -35.45
N GLY A 108 88.97 -29.25 -35.26
CA GLY A 108 88.32 -29.35 -33.96
C GLY A 108 87.99 -28.02 -33.29
N SER A 109 88.23 -26.87 -33.94
CA SER A 109 87.78 -25.56 -33.44
C SER A 109 86.27 -25.36 -33.65
N VAL A 110 85.61 -24.60 -32.77
CA VAL A 110 84.19 -24.26 -32.95
C VAL A 110 84.07 -23.30 -34.12
N LYS A 111 83.54 -23.80 -35.24
CA LYS A 111 83.32 -23.05 -36.48
C LYS A 111 82.11 -22.13 -36.36
N ARG A 112 81.04 -22.59 -35.69
CA ARG A 112 79.80 -21.83 -35.51
C ARG A 112 78.97 -22.33 -34.32
N VAL A 113 78.28 -21.41 -33.65
CA VAL A 113 77.17 -21.73 -32.74
C VAL A 113 75.86 -21.33 -33.39
N ALA A 114 74.91 -22.26 -33.50
CA ALA A 114 73.57 -21.99 -34.03
C ALA A 114 72.79 -21.04 -33.11
N LYS A 115 71.66 -20.50 -33.59
CA LYS A 115 70.79 -19.65 -32.76
C LYS A 115 70.35 -20.41 -31.50
N VAL A 116 70.50 -19.77 -30.34
CA VAL A 116 70.10 -20.34 -29.05
C VAL A 116 68.59 -20.56 -29.03
N LEU A 117 68.17 -21.80 -28.75
CA LEU A 117 66.77 -22.15 -28.48
C LEU A 117 66.57 -22.33 -26.98
N LYS A 118 65.70 -21.54 -26.37
CA LYS A 118 65.25 -21.80 -25.00
C LYS A 118 64.07 -22.76 -25.02
N LEU A 119 64.28 -23.96 -24.48
CA LEU A 119 63.23 -24.94 -24.26
C LEU A 119 62.65 -24.72 -22.86
N VAL A 120 61.37 -24.38 -22.78
CA VAL A 120 60.61 -24.26 -21.54
C VAL A 120 59.69 -25.48 -21.41
N VAL A 121 60.00 -26.37 -20.47
CA VAL A 121 59.17 -27.53 -20.20
C VAL A 121 58.10 -27.15 -19.19
N THR A 122 56.83 -27.31 -19.56
CA THR A 122 55.74 -26.81 -18.72
C THR A 122 55.64 -27.54 -17.39
N GLY A 123 55.17 -26.79 -16.40
CA GLY A 123 54.76 -27.22 -15.09
C GLY A 123 53.33 -26.81 -14.85
N ALA A 124 52.44 -27.80 -14.79
CA ALA A 124 51.08 -27.55 -14.36
C ALA A 124 51.08 -26.89 -12.98
N PRO A 125 50.38 -25.76 -12.80
CA PRO A 125 50.21 -25.15 -11.49
C PRO A 125 49.59 -26.14 -10.51
N GLU A 126 49.83 -25.94 -9.21
CA GLU A 126 49.01 -26.57 -8.18
C GLU A 126 47.54 -26.13 -8.29
N GLU A 127 46.63 -26.91 -7.72
CA GLU A 127 45.20 -26.60 -7.71
C GLU A 127 44.98 -25.17 -7.18
N PRO A 128 44.42 -24.25 -8.01
CA PRO A 128 44.21 -22.88 -7.59
C PRO A 128 43.26 -22.79 -6.40
N PHE A 129 43.50 -21.81 -5.54
CA PHE A 129 42.66 -21.59 -4.37
C PHE A 129 42.37 -20.12 -4.14
N LEU A 130 41.24 -19.86 -3.48
CA LEU A 130 40.82 -18.53 -3.09
C LEU A 130 41.38 -18.17 -1.71
N VAL A 131 41.69 -16.89 -1.53
CA VAL A 131 42.19 -16.33 -0.28
C VAL A 131 41.42 -15.05 0.04
N GLN A 132 41.04 -14.89 1.31
CA GLN A 132 40.49 -13.64 1.83
C GLN A 132 41.23 -13.29 3.12
N ASN A 133 41.69 -12.03 3.24
CA ASN A 133 42.44 -11.53 4.40
C ASN A 133 43.63 -12.43 4.78
N GLY A 134 44.36 -12.94 3.79
CA GLY A 134 45.52 -13.83 3.98
C GLY A 134 45.19 -15.28 4.36
N LYS A 135 43.90 -15.65 4.49
CA LYS A 135 43.47 -17.03 4.81
C LYS A 135 42.88 -17.72 3.58
N ARG A 136 43.29 -18.98 3.35
CA ARG A 136 42.70 -19.84 2.31
C ARG A 136 41.23 -20.09 2.63
N ILE A 137 40.39 -19.97 1.61
CA ILE A 137 38.97 -20.35 1.64
C ILE A 137 38.89 -21.81 1.21
N PHE A 138 38.39 -22.68 2.08
CA PHE A 138 38.23 -24.10 1.78
C PHE A 138 36.92 -24.36 1.03
N PRO A 139 36.80 -25.49 0.31
CA PRO A 139 35.54 -25.89 -0.30
C PRO A 139 34.41 -25.93 0.74
N GLY A 140 33.32 -25.20 0.48
CA GLY A 140 32.17 -25.07 1.39
C GLY A 140 32.20 -23.80 2.26
N ASP A 141 33.36 -23.16 2.43
CA ASP A 141 33.45 -21.86 3.10
C ASP A 141 32.94 -20.74 2.21
N SER A 142 32.56 -19.62 2.84
CA SER A 142 32.09 -18.42 2.15
C SER A 142 33.04 -17.25 2.32
N VAL A 143 33.13 -16.42 1.29
CA VAL A 143 33.74 -15.09 1.39
C VAL A 143 32.83 -14.21 2.22
N VAL A 144 33.30 -13.76 3.38
CA VAL A 144 32.49 -12.93 4.29
C VAL A 144 32.70 -11.46 3.96
N ALA A 145 31.62 -10.73 3.73
CA ALA A 145 31.68 -9.29 3.49
C ALA A 145 30.54 -8.57 4.24
N LYS A 146 30.64 -7.26 4.40
CA LYS A 146 29.53 -6.43 4.89
C LYS A 146 28.97 -5.62 3.73
N GLU A 147 27.67 -5.33 3.71
CA GLU A 147 27.04 -4.50 2.68
C GLU A 147 27.67 -3.09 2.61
N ASN A 148 27.75 -2.54 1.40
CA ASN A 148 28.34 -1.23 1.10
C ASN A 148 29.82 -1.10 1.52
N GLN A 149 30.53 -2.23 1.59
CA GLN A 149 31.97 -2.26 1.82
C GLN A 149 32.70 -2.89 0.63
N THR A 150 33.98 -2.56 0.49
CA THR A 150 34.86 -3.22 -0.46
C THR A 150 35.33 -4.55 0.11
N VAL A 151 35.20 -5.62 -0.66
CA VAL A 151 35.79 -6.93 -0.35
C VAL A 151 36.87 -7.26 -1.37
N THR A 152 38.00 -7.78 -0.89
CA THR A 152 39.10 -8.27 -1.71
C THR A 152 39.19 -9.79 -1.62
N VAL A 153 39.21 -10.45 -2.77
CA VAL A 153 39.37 -11.91 -2.87
C VAL A 153 40.52 -12.19 -3.83
N GLU A 154 41.45 -13.04 -3.42
CA GLU A 154 42.61 -13.38 -4.24
C GLU A 154 42.48 -14.80 -4.76
N CYS A 155 42.77 -15.00 -6.04
CA CYS A 155 42.91 -16.31 -6.66
C CYS A 155 44.39 -16.59 -6.87
N VAL A 156 44.89 -17.67 -6.28
CA VAL A 156 46.31 -17.99 -6.21
C VAL A 156 46.58 -19.27 -6.99
N ALA A 157 47.45 -19.18 -8.00
CA ALA A 157 47.99 -20.32 -8.74
C ALA A 157 49.50 -20.39 -8.50
N ARG A 158 49.99 -21.47 -7.90
CA ARG A 158 51.40 -21.64 -7.51
C ARG A 158 52.10 -22.68 -8.37
N ARG A 159 53.43 -22.62 -8.38
CA ARG A 159 54.31 -23.59 -9.06
C ARG A 159 54.05 -23.72 -10.57
N ALA A 160 53.57 -22.64 -11.18
CA ALA A 160 53.29 -22.60 -12.61
C ALA A 160 54.58 -22.41 -13.42
N VAL A 161 54.75 -23.17 -14.50
CA VAL A 161 55.80 -22.92 -15.50
C VAL A 161 55.21 -23.11 -16.90
N PRO A 162 55.24 -22.10 -17.79
CA PRO A 162 55.53 -20.69 -17.53
C PRO A 162 54.46 -20.04 -16.64
N GLU A 163 54.57 -18.74 -16.38
CA GLU A 163 53.61 -17.96 -15.60
C GLU A 163 52.17 -18.04 -16.14
N VAL A 164 51.19 -17.92 -15.23
CA VAL A 164 49.78 -17.79 -15.62
C VAL A 164 49.53 -16.35 -16.08
N LYS A 165 49.20 -16.18 -17.37
CA LYS A 165 48.91 -14.85 -17.97
C LYS A 165 47.43 -14.50 -18.00
N GLN A 166 46.56 -15.49 -17.83
CA GLN A 166 45.12 -15.35 -18.04
C GLN A 166 44.35 -15.90 -16.85
N VAL A 167 43.70 -14.98 -16.13
CA VAL A 167 42.79 -15.28 -15.03
C VAL A 167 41.52 -14.48 -15.26
N PHE A 168 40.37 -15.16 -15.25
CA PHE A 168 39.06 -14.52 -15.41
C PHE A 168 38.21 -14.69 -14.16
N TRP A 169 37.41 -13.68 -13.85
CA TRP A 169 36.46 -13.70 -12.74
C TRP A 169 35.04 -13.60 -13.25
N SER A 170 34.16 -14.44 -12.69
CA SER A 170 32.72 -14.39 -12.92
C SER A 170 31.94 -14.36 -11.61
N LEU A 171 30.82 -13.62 -11.59
CA LEU A 171 29.94 -13.49 -10.44
C LEU A 171 28.51 -13.92 -10.77
N GLY A 172 27.89 -14.64 -9.84
CA GLY A 172 26.48 -15.03 -9.91
C GLY A 172 26.21 -16.20 -10.85
N PRO A 173 24.93 -16.60 -10.97
CA PRO A 173 24.52 -17.73 -11.82
C PRO A 173 24.68 -17.44 -13.31
N ASP A 174 24.51 -16.19 -13.72
CA ASP A 174 24.62 -15.75 -15.13
C ASP A 174 26.07 -15.61 -15.61
N GLY A 175 27.05 -15.87 -14.73
CA GLY A 175 28.47 -15.82 -15.08
C GLY A 175 28.96 -14.41 -15.46
N VAL A 176 28.41 -13.37 -14.82
CA VAL A 176 28.74 -11.97 -15.13
C VAL A 176 30.25 -11.75 -15.00
N ASN A 177 30.90 -11.35 -16.09
CA ASN A 177 32.35 -11.13 -16.11
C ASN A 177 32.72 -9.89 -15.28
N VAL A 178 33.52 -10.09 -14.24
CA VAL A 178 34.02 -9.03 -13.34
C VAL A 178 35.55 -8.90 -13.37
N THR A 179 36.21 -9.52 -14.34
CA THR A 179 37.68 -9.56 -14.49
C THR A 179 38.31 -8.16 -14.53
N ALA A 180 37.63 -7.17 -15.11
CA ALA A 180 38.11 -5.78 -15.16
C ALA A 180 38.29 -5.12 -13.78
N LYS A 181 37.75 -5.73 -12.71
CA LYS A 181 37.91 -5.27 -11.32
C LYS A 181 39.03 -6.00 -10.57
N SER A 182 39.86 -6.75 -11.30
CA SER A 182 40.95 -7.52 -10.72
C SER A 182 42.30 -7.10 -11.25
N ASP A 183 43.30 -7.17 -10.37
CA ASP A 183 44.69 -6.91 -10.70
C ASP A 183 45.48 -8.22 -10.68
N LEU A 184 46.28 -8.47 -11.72
CA LEU A 184 47.10 -9.68 -11.84
C LEU A 184 48.53 -9.39 -11.40
N LYS A 185 49.00 -10.08 -10.36
CA LYS A 185 50.38 -10.03 -9.87
C LYS A 185 51.07 -11.37 -10.10
N VAL A 186 52.27 -11.35 -10.67
CA VAL A 186 53.07 -12.55 -10.96
C VAL A 186 54.42 -12.41 -10.25
N ASP A 187 54.73 -13.37 -9.39
CA ASP A 187 55.98 -13.43 -8.63
C ASP A 187 56.77 -14.68 -9.07
N PHE A 188 58.07 -14.51 -9.38
CA PHE A 188 58.98 -15.63 -9.67
C PHE A 188 59.65 -16.13 -8.40
N ILE A 189 59.64 -17.45 -8.18
CA ILE A 189 60.16 -18.13 -7.01
C ILE A 189 61.45 -18.88 -7.40
N SER A 190 62.59 -18.25 -7.14
CA SER A 190 63.90 -18.71 -7.64
C SER A 190 64.31 -20.12 -7.20
N HIS A 191 63.99 -20.53 -5.97
CA HIS A 191 64.36 -21.86 -5.45
C HIS A 191 63.48 -22.99 -5.97
N GLU A 192 62.28 -22.69 -6.46
CA GLU A 192 61.37 -23.66 -7.09
C GLU A 192 61.39 -23.55 -8.62
N ASP A 193 62.15 -22.60 -9.18
CA ASP A 193 62.17 -22.22 -10.60
C ASP A 193 60.75 -22.17 -11.21
N SER A 194 59.86 -21.47 -10.51
CA SER A 194 58.44 -21.45 -10.85
C SER A 194 57.77 -20.13 -10.51
N TYR A 195 56.57 -19.92 -11.06
CA TYR A 195 55.81 -18.69 -10.88
C TYR A 195 54.63 -18.92 -9.93
N THR A 196 54.40 -17.93 -9.07
CA THR A 196 53.16 -17.77 -8.32
C THR A 196 52.39 -16.59 -8.87
N THR A 197 51.18 -16.85 -9.35
CA THR A 197 50.27 -15.82 -9.87
C THR A 197 49.15 -15.59 -8.86
N ARG A 198 48.88 -14.32 -8.56
CA ARG A 198 47.82 -13.85 -7.68
C ARG A 198 46.96 -12.85 -8.42
N SER A 199 45.73 -13.23 -8.73
CA SER A 199 44.72 -12.29 -9.23
C SER A 199 43.92 -11.76 -8.05
N VAL A 200 43.94 -10.45 -7.80
CA VAL A 200 43.26 -9.81 -6.67
C VAL A 200 42.01 -9.11 -7.19
N LEU A 201 40.83 -9.68 -6.92
CA LEU A 201 39.54 -9.07 -7.27
C LEU A 201 39.05 -8.15 -6.16
N THR A 202 38.68 -6.92 -6.50
CA THR A 202 38.07 -5.96 -5.58
C THR A 202 36.61 -5.68 -5.98
N LEU A 203 35.68 -5.94 -5.07
CA LEU A 203 34.24 -5.77 -5.30
C LEU A 203 33.61 -4.85 -4.26
N ASN A 204 32.73 -3.95 -4.71
CA ASN A 204 31.77 -3.28 -3.84
C ASN A 204 30.58 -4.19 -3.61
N THR A 205 30.25 -4.48 -2.36
CA THR A 205 29.22 -5.44 -2.00
C THR A 205 27.84 -4.80 -1.85
N SER A 206 26.81 -5.55 -2.23
CA SER A 206 25.40 -5.24 -1.95
C SER A 206 24.69 -6.48 -1.42
N ARG A 207 23.56 -6.31 -0.71
CA ARG A 207 22.76 -7.46 -0.22
C ARG A 207 22.31 -8.41 -1.33
N ALA A 208 22.12 -7.93 -2.55
CA ALA A 208 21.75 -8.76 -3.70
C ALA A 208 22.85 -9.77 -4.08
N MET A 209 24.10 -9.52 -3.65
CA MET A 209 25.22 -10.44 -3.84
C MET A 209 25.27 -11.57 -2.80
N ASN A 210 24.46 -11.51 -1.74
CA ASN A 210 24.42 -12.58 -0.74
C ASN A 210 24.02 -13.91 -1.39
N HIS A 211 24.70 -15.00 -1.05
CA HIS A 211 24.57 -16.33 -1.67
C HIS A 211 24.96 -16.42 -3.15
N GLN A 212 25.44 -15.34 -3.79
CA GLN A 212 26.00 -15.45 -5.14
C GLN A 212 27.35 -16.18 -5.12
N ARG A 213 27.67 -16.85 -6.22
CA ARG A 213 28.93 -17.56 -6.40
C ARG A 213 29.96 -16.66 -7.09
N ILE A 214 31.12 -16.51 -6.48
CA ILE A 214 32.30 -15.92 -7.12
C ILE A 214 33.18 -17.06 -7.65
N SER A 215 33.58 -16.99 -8.92
CA SER A 215 34.42 -18.00 -9.56
C SER A 215 35.64 -17.36 -10.21
N CYS A 216 36.80 -17.96 -9.97
CA CYS A 216 38.06 -17.66 -10.65
C CYS A 216 38.39 -18.79 -11.63
N HIS A 217 38.65 -18.42 -12.88
CA HIS A 217 38.99 -19.32 -13.98
C HIS A 217 40.46 -19.09 -14.35
N VAL A 218 41.30 -20.08 -14.10
CA VAL A 218 42.76 -20.00 -14.30
C VAL A 218 43.13 -20.78 -15.57
N PHE A 219 43.74 -20.09 -16.53
CA PHE A 219 44.18 -20.67 -17.80
C PHE A 219 45.69 -20.84 -17.79
N HIS A 220 46.15 -22.05 -18.10
CA HIS A 220 47.57 -22.38 -18.20
C HIS A 220 47.82 -23.32 -19.36
N VAL A 221 48.98 -23.19 -20.01
CA VAL A 221 49.36 -23.97 -21.21
C VAL A 221 49.47 -25.47 -20.97
N ALA A 222 49.69 -25.89 -19.72
CA ALA A 222 49.75 -27.30 -19.33
C ALA A 222 48.36 -27.92 -19.11
N TRP A 223 47.29 -27.12 -19.13
CA TRP A 223 45.93 -27.60 -18.97
C TRP A 223 45.14 -27.49 -20.29
N PRO A 224 44.36 -28.52 -20.67
CA PRO A 224 43.52 -28.45 -21.86
C PRO A 224 42.34 -27.47 -21.69
N ASN A 225 41.89 -27.29 -20.45
CA ASN A 225 40.79 -26.39 -20.07
C ASN A 225 41.19 -25.60 -18.83
N ALA A 226 40.53 -24.46 -18.59
CA ALA A 226 40.74 -23.71 -17.36
C ALA A 226 40.35 -24.50 -16.11
N THR A 227 41.14 -24.34 -15.05
CA THR A 227 40.74 -24.80 -13.71
C THR A 227 39.91 -23.71 -13.03
N VAL A 228 38.76 -24.09 -12.48
CA VAL A 228 37.81 -23.17 -11.88
C VAL A 228 37.72 -23.40 -10.38
N VAL A 229 38.00 -22.37 -9.60
CA VAL A 229 37.79 -22.36 -8.15
C VAL A 229 36.69 -21.36 -7.80
N ASN A 230 35.80 -21.72 -6.90
CA ASN A 230 34.67 -20.86 -6.53
C ASN A 230 34.38 -20.88 -5.03
N ALA A 231 33.65 -19.85 -4.58
CA ALA A 231 33.12 -19.72 -3.22
C ALA A 231 31.78 -19.00 -3.26
N SER A 232 30.93 -19.20 -2.25
CA SER A 232 29.73 -18.36 -2.04
C SER A 232 30.08 -17.07 -1.31
N LEU A 233 29.39 -15.99 -1.64
CA LEU A 233 29.44 -14.75 -0.88
C LEU A 233 28.47 -14.84 0.30
N ASN A 234 28.96 -14.55 1.51
CA ASN A 234 28.15 -14.33 2.70
C ASN A 234 28.20 -12.83 3.04
N VAL A 235 27.23 -12.07 2.54
CA VAL A 235 27.18 -10.61 2.73
C VAL A 235 26.33 -10.30 3.94
N LEU A 236 26.92 -9.78 5.00
CA LEU A 236 26.26 -9.37 6.23
C LEU A 236 25.63 -7.99 6.06
N TYR A 237 24.34 -7.85 6.38
CA TYR A 237 23.59 -6.61 6.22
C TYR A 237 22.50 -6.47 7.28
N PRO A 238 22.18 -5.22 7.71
CA PRO A 238 21.24 -4.99 8.79
C PRO A 238 19.79 -5.27 8.36
N PRO A 239 18.90 -5.56 9.32
CA PRO A 239 17.48 -5.82 9.06
C PRO A 239 16.75 -4.67 8.36
N THR A 240 16.02 -5.01 7.30
CA THR A 240 15.00 -4.16 6.68
C THR A 240 13.63 -4.82 6.76
N PHE A 241 12.59 -4.03 7.00
CA PHE A 241 11.25 -4.52 7.31
C PHE A 241 10.26 -4.20 6.20
N SER A 242 9.41 -5.15 5.86
CA SER A 242 8.19 -4.92 5.08
C SER A 242 6.98 -5.47 5.83
N ILE A 243 5.98 -4.60 6.04
CA ILE A 243 4.71 -4.99 6.66
C ILE A 243 3.65 -5.15 5.57
N SER A 244 3.00 -6.31 5.53
CA SER A 244 1.85 -6.60 4.67
C SER A 244 0.58 -6.72 5.53
N ARG A 245 -0.60 -6.52 4.92
CA ARG A 245 -1.89 -6.67 5.61
C ARG A 245 -2.93 -7.33 4.73
N ILE A 246 -3.76 -8.18 5.33
CA ILE A 246 -4.98 -8.72 4.74
C ILE A 246 -6.16 -8.28 5.62
N PRO A 247 -7.21 -7.61 5.10
CA PRO A 247 -7.33 -7.11 3.73
C PRO A 247 -6.27 -6.04 3.42
N GLY A 248 -5.92 -5.91 2.13
CA GLY A 248 -4.87 -5.01 1.63
C GLY A 248 -4.98 -3.58 2.15
N PHE A 249 -3.87 -2.86 2.16
CA PHE A 249 -3.88 -1.43 2.46
C PHE A 249 -4.82 -0.70 1.49
N GLY A 250 -5.50 0.35 1.98
CA GLY A 250 -6.54 1.04 1.22
C GLY A 250 -7.95 0.45 1.38
N HIS A 251 -8.13 -0.71 2.05
CA HIS A 251 -9.44 -1.21 2.48
C HIS A 251 -9.70 -0.90 3.98
N PRO A 252 -10.95 -0.62 4.40
CA PRO A 252 -11.23 -0.26 5.79
C PRO A 252 -11.26 -1.56 6.60
N VAL A 253 -10.69 -1.54 7.79
CA VAL A 253 -10.91 -2.65 8.72
C VAL A 253 -12.15 -2.34 9.50
N VAL A 254 -13.07 -3.29 9.55
CA VAL A 254 -14.40 -3.17 10.14
C VAL A 254 -14.43 -4.06 11.37
N GLU A 255 -15.08 -3.63 12.45
CA GLU A 255 -15.28 -4.46 13.63
C GLU A 255 -15.89 -5.82 13.24
N LYS A 256 -15.38 -6.90 13.85
CA LYS A 256 -15.70 -8.31 13.59
C LYS A 256 -15.14 -8.87 12.28
N SER A 257 -14.38 -8.10 11.48
CA SER A 257 -13.70 -8.64 10.30
C SER A 257 -12.42 -9.38 10.67
N PHE A 258 -12.01 -10.31 9.80
CA PHE A 258 -10.66 -10.89 9.85
C PHE A 258 -9.60 -9.86 9.45
N VAL A 259 -8.48 -9.83 10.16
CA VAL A 259 -7.31 -9.01 9.82
C VAL A 259 -6.04 -9.81 10.08
N SER A 260 -5.10 -9.78 9.15
CA SER A 260 -3.76 -10.34 9.31
C SER A 260 -2.73 -9.26 9.00
N LEU A 261 -1.75 -9.09 9.89
CA LEU A 261 -0.53 -8.31 9.63
C LEU A 261 0.64 -9.28 9.51
N GLU A 262 1.50 -9.07 8.53
CA GLU A 262 2.72 -9.86 8.34
C GLU A 262 3.93 -8.93 8.39
N CYS A 263 4.98 -9.35 9.08
CA CYS A 263 6.27 -8.67 9.12
C CYS A 263 7.32 -9.59 8.51
N ILE A 264 7.86 -9.18 7.37
CA ILE A 264 8.99 -9.84 6.71
C ILE A 264 10.24 -9.02 7.03
N ILE A 265 11.31 -9.72 7.43
CA ILE A 265 12.61 -9.14 7.75
C ILE A 265 13.64 -9.68 6.77
N ASP A 266 14.19 -8.81 5.93
CA ASP A 266 15.37 -9.10 5.12
C ASP A 266 16.63 -8.69 5.89
N ALA A 267 17.38 -9.69 6.37
CA ALA A 267 18.59 -9.52 7.17
C ALA A 267 19.55 -10.70 6.95
N ASN A 268 20.86 -10.45 7.07
CA ASN A 268 21.86 -11.50 7.18
C ASN A 268 22.88 -11.17 8.29
N PRO A 269 22.98 -11.98 9.37
CA PRO A 269 22.23 -13.24 9.61
C PRO A 269 20.71 -13.08 9.75
N PRO A 270 19.93 -14.14 9.45
CA PRO A 270 18.48 -14.13 9.59
C PRO A 270 18.02 -13.70 10.98
N SER A 271 16.90 -12.97 11.04
CA SER A 271 16.37 -12.35 12.27
C SER A 271 14.92 -12.72 12.50
N THR A 272 14.49 -12.85 13.77
CA THR A 272 13.12 -13.24 14.12
C THR A 272 12.24 -12.02 14.42
N PRO A 273 11.03 -11.91 13.83
CA PRO A 273 10.13 -10.78 14.08
C PRO A 273 9.39 -10.88 15.42
N HIS A 274 9.26 -9.74 16.09
CA HIS A 274 8.50 -9.55 17.33
C HIS A 274 7.55 -8.35 17.25
N TRP A 275 6.26 -8.60 17.43
CA TRP A 275 5.24 -7.57 17.38
C TRP A 275 5.04 -6.84 18.71
N SER A 276 4.79 -5.54 18.61
CA SER A 276 4.38 -4.66 19.71
C SER A 276 3.20 -3.79 19.27
N LYS A 277 2.34 -3.42 20.23
CA LYS A 277 1.23 -2.49 20.05
C LYS A 277 1.39 -1.36 21.06
N ASP A 278 1.38 -0.12 20.59
CA ASP A 278 1.52 1.08 21.42
C ASP A 278 2.72 0.97 22.39
N ASP A 279 3.87 0.55 21.85
CA ASP A 279 5.15 0.31 22.55
C ASP A 279 5.12 -0.77 23.65
N ARG A 280 4.07 -1.60 23.66
CA ARG A 280 3.93 -2.73 24.60
C ARG A 280 3.97 -4.06 23.86
N ALA A 281 4.63 -5.05 24.45
CA ALA A 281 4.62 -6.41 23.93
C ALA A 281 3.19 -6.97 23.93
N ILE A 282 2.81 -7.63 22.84
CA ILE A 282 1.48 -8.22 22.69
C ILE A 282 1.47 -9.59 23.41
N ASN A 283 1.04 -9.59 24.68
CA ASN A 283 0.98 -10.79 25.54
C ASN A 283 -0.39 -11.51 25.53
N SER A 284 -1.26 -11.25 24.56
CA SER A 284 -2.64 -11.74 24.62
C SER A 284 -2.78 -13.18 24.12
N THR A 285 -3.41 -14.02 24.95
CA THR A 285 -3.91 -15.36 24.61
C THR A 285 -5.08 -15.34 23.62
N GLN A 286 -5.69 -14.18 23.37
CA GLN A 286 -6.77 -13.97 22.40
C GLN A 286 -6.27 -13.51 21.02
N VAL A 287 -4.99 -13.14 20.92
CA VAL A 287 -4.34 -12.81 19.64
C VAL A 287 -3.70 -14.10 19.15
N ILE A 288 -4.25 -14.67 18.09
CA ILE A 288 -3.88 -15.98 17.57
C ILE A 288 -2.41 -15.95 17.17
N ARG A 289 -1.57 -16.42 18.09
CA ARG A 289 -0.20 -16.86 17.82
C ARG A 289 -0.30 -17.93 16.75
N GLN A 290 0.47 -17.82 15.68
CA GLN A 290 1.59 -18.74 15.46
C GLN A 290 2.65 -18.11 14.55
N GLY A 291 3.90 -18.13 15.02
CA GLY A 291 5.12 -18.25 14.24
C GLY A 291 5.47 -17.18 13.18
N GLY A 292 6.69 -16.64 13.28
CA GLY A 292 7.42 -16.24 12.06
C GLY A 292 6.96 -14.98 11.31
N GLY A 293 6.28 -14.04 11.97
CA GLY A 293 6.03 -12.71 11.40
C GLY A 293 4.56 -12.32 11.28
N PHE A 294 3.62 -13.25 11.48
CA PHE A 294 2.19 -12.96 11.38
C PHE A 294 1.55 -12.56 12.71
N LEU A 295 0.57 -11.66 12.62
CA LEU A 295 -0.30 -11.20 13.70
C LEU A 295 -1.75 -11.22 13.20
N ASN A 296 -2.50 -12.22 13.62
CA ASN A 296 -3.84 -12.50 13.09
C ASN A 296 -4.93 -12.19 14.12
N PHE A 297 -5.95 -11.47 13.66
CA PHE A 297 -7.19 -11.16 14.36
C PHE A 297 -8.33 -11.86 13.62
N THR A 298 -8.87 -12.94 14.19
CA THR A 298 -10.05 -13.62 13.61
C THR A 298 -11.28 -12.75 13.60
N SER A 299 -11.46 -11.97 14.66
CA SER A 299 -12.53 -10.99 14.82
C SER A 299 -11.91 -9.70 15.36
N ALA A 300 -11.84 -8.67 14.52
CA ALA A 300 -11.27 -7.39 14.89
C ALA A 300 -12.18 -6.65 15.89
N ASP A 301 -11.68 -6.39 17.10
CA ASP A 301 -12.37 -5.58 18.12
C ASP A 301 -11.87 -4.14 18.12
N ARG A 302 -12.73 -3.17 18.47
CA ARG A 302 -12.34 -1.74 18.52
C ARG A 302 -11.07 -1.47 19.36
N ASN A 303 -10.81 -2.28 20.40
CA ASN A 303 -9.62 -2.18 21.26
C ASN A 303 -8.32 -2.66 20.59
N HIS A 304 -8.39 -3.39 19.47
CA HIS A 304 -7.22 -3.71 18.67
C HIS A 304 -6.71 -2.51 17.85
N SER A 305 -7.42 -1.37 17.84
CA SER A 305 -6.89 -0.15 17.22
C SER A 305 -5.63 0.34 17.96
N GLY A 306 -4.60 0.76 17.21
CA GLY A 306 -3.34 1.24 17.79
C GLY A 306 -2.17 1.20 16.80
N TRP A 307 -1.00 1.64 17.26
CA TRP A 307 0.24 1.61 16.50
C TRP A 307 0.95 0.27 16.66
N TYR A 308 1.07 -0.48 15.57
CA TYR A 308 1.76 -1.76 15.53
C TYR A 308 3.17 -1.59 14.98
N ARG A 309 4.17 -2.16 15.67
CA ARG A 309 5.56 -2.17 15.24
C ARG A 309 6.12 -3.58 15.31
N CYS A 310 6.92 -3.93 14.32
CA CYS A 310 7.71 -5.14 14.32
C CYS A 310 9.14 -4.82 14.74
N THR A 311 9.73 -5.64 15.60
CA THR A 311 11.05 -5.46 16.18
C THR A 311 11.87 -6.74 16.08
N THR A 312 13.18 -6.64 16.06
CA THR A 312 14.07 -7.81 16.07
C THR A 312 15.40 -7.51 16.75
N GLN A 313 16.01 -8.56 17.31
CA GLN A 313 17.40 -8.52 17.79
C GLN A 313 18.30 -9.11 16.72
N HIS A 314 19.35 -8.37 16.35
CA HIS A 314 20.33 -8.76 15.36
C HIS A 314 21.74 -8.53 15.94
N PRO A 315 22.80 -9.23 15.47
CA PRO A 315 24.16 -8.99 15.97
C PRO A 315 24.68 -7.56 15.78
N MET A 316 24.05 -6.78 14.89
CA MET A 316 24.35 -5.35 14.70
C MET A 316 23.49 -4.41 15.56
N GLY A 317 22.67 -4.94 16.46
CA GLY A 317 21.82 -4.18 17.37
C GLY A 317 20.33 -4.53 17.27
N THR A 318 19.50 -3.71 17.91
CA THR A 318 18.04 -3.85 17.88
C THR A 318 17.47 -2.97 16.77
N PHE A 319 16.65 -3.56 15.91
CA PHE A 319 16.03 -2.86 14.80
C PHE A 319 14.50 -2.95 14.88
N ALA A 320 13.81 -1.95 14.33
CA ALA A 320 12.36 -1.89 14.32
C ALA A 320 11.83 -1.35 12.99
N SER A 321 10.67 -1.84 12.58
CA SER A 321 9.90 -1.28 11.47
C SER A 321 9.40 0.13 11.79
N PHE A 322 8.96 0.85 10.77
CA PHE A 322 8.04 1.97 10.98
C PHE A 322 6.73 1.48 11.61
N GLY A 323 6.07 2.36 12.36
CA GLY A 323 4.79 2.06 12.98
C GLY A 323 3.66 2.05 11.95
N TYR A 324 2.77 1.07 12.07
CA TYR A 324 1.55 0.96 11.29
C TYR A 324 0.33 1.20 12.18
N LEU A 325 -0.49 2.22 11.85
CA LEU A 325 -1.73 2.50 12.58
C LEU A 325 -2.87 1.60 12.07
N LEU A 326 -3.21 0.58 12.86
CA LEU A 326 -4.43 -0.19 12.62
C LEU A 326 -5.62 0.60 13.19
N SER A 327 -6.55 0.99 12.33
CA SER A 327 -7.77 1.69 12.72
C SER A 327 -9.00 0.87 12.37
N ILE A 328 -9.75 0.46 13.40
CA ILE A 328 -10.95 -0.38 13.24
C ILE A 328 -12.19 0.52 13.22
N ARG A 329 -12.99 0.39 12.18
CA ARG A 329 -14.25 1.12 11.98
C ARG A 329 -15.43 0.36 12.57
N PHE A 330 -16.28 1.04 13.30
CA PHE A 330 -17.47 0.49 13.94
C PHE A 330 -18.66 1.43 13.75
N GLY A 331 -19.86 0.85 13.69
CA GLY A 331 -21.12 1.59 13.52
C GLY A 331 -21.44 2.51 14.69
N PRO A 332 -22.44 3.40 14.55
CA PRO A 332 -22.88 4.22 15.66
C PRO A 332 -23.50 3.35 16.78
N GLU A 333 -23.22 3.71 18.02
CA GLU A 333 -23.76 3.09 19.23
C GLU A 333 -24.21 4.21 20.17
N MET A 334 -25.53 4.29 20.44
CA MET A 334 -26.10 5.35 21.28
C MET A 334 -25.55 5.23 22.69
N MET A 335 -25.17 6.35 23.28
CA MET A 335 -24.77 6.38 24.68
C MET A 335 -26.02 6.19 25.58
N ASP A 336 -25.83 5.49 26.70
CA ASP A 336 -26.91 5.14 27.63
C ASP A 336 -27.36 6.32 28.50
N ASP A 337 -26.57 7.38 28.58
CA ASP A 337 -26.87 8.62 29.30
C ASP A 337 -27.91 9.50 28.58
N THR A 338 -28.24 9.22 27.32
CA THR A 338 -29.28 9.93 26.58
C THR A 338 -30.68 9.70 27.20
N PRO A 339 -31.35 10.74 27.73
CA PRO A 339 -32.67 10.59 28.36
C PRO A 339 -33.70 10.06 27.37
N LYS A 340 -34.50 9.08 27.79
CA LYS A 340 -35.62 8.55 26.99
C LYS A 340 -36.90 9.36 27.15
N GLU A 341 -37.04 10.07 28.27
CA GLU A 341 -38.18 10.91 28.62
C GLU A 341 -37.68 12.26 29.08
N ILE A 342 -38.27 13.33 28.55
CA ILE A 342 -37.97 14.72 28.89
C ILE A 342 -39.29 15.43 29.21
N HIS A 343 -39.29 16.14 30.34
CA HIS A 343 -40.39 16.98 30.78
C HIS A 343 -39.99 18.45 30.58
N ALA A 344 -40.82 19.21 29.89
CA ALA A 344 -40.64 20.64 29.66
C ALA A 344 -41.81 21.43 30.24
N ASP A 345 -41.55 22.66 30.66
CA ASP A 345 -42.59 23.58 31.09
C ASP A 345 -43.04 24.47 29.92
N PHE A 346 -44.35 24.72 29.83
CA PHE A 346 -44.94 25.55 28.78
C PHE A 346 -44.32 26.96 28.75
N GLY A 347 -43.88 27.39 27.57
CA GLY A 347 -43.25 28.69 27.36
C GLY A 347 -41.76 28.74 27.66
N GLU A 348 -41.19 27.71 28.30
CA GLU A 348 -39.75 27.62 28.57
C GLU A 348 -39.02 26.87 27.44
N PRO A 349 -37.73 27.15 27.21
CA PRO A 349 -36.92 26.41 26.24
C PRO A 349 -36.63 24.98 26.70
N VAL A 350 -36.59 24.03 25.77
CA VAL A 350 -36.12 22.65 26.02
C VAL A 350 -35.05 22.24 25.02
N ARG A 351 -34.07 21.46 25.49
CA ARG A 351 -32.99 20.89 24.69
C ARG A 351 -33.07 19.38 24.72
N LEU A 352 -33.20 18.74 23.55
CA LEU A 352 -33.14 17.29 23.40
C LEU A 352 -31.74 16.94 22.88
N GLU A 353 -30.96 16.21 23.68
CA GLU A 353 -29.58 15.85 23.35
C GLU A 353 -29.43 14.37 23.00
N CYS A 354 -28.56 14.11 22.02
CA CYS A 354 -28.31 12.78 21.50
C CYS A 354 -26.82 12.59 21.25
N GLN A 355 -26.24 11.54 21.84
CA GLN A 355 -24.83 11.22 21.69
C GLN A 355 -24.65 9.76 21.28
N ALA A 356 -23.74 9.53 20.34
CA ALA A 356 -23.38 8.21 19.86
C ALA A 356 -21.86 8.08 19.68
N LYS A 357 -21.33 6.90 20.02
CA LYS A 357 -19.95 6.51 19.69
C LYS A 357 -19.93 5.90 18.29
N GLY A 358 -18.86 6.13 17.54
CA GLY A 358 -18.70 5.51 16.22
C GLY A 358 -17.35 5.85 15.62
N LYS A 359 -16.87 5.01 14.69
CA LYS A 359 -15.70 5.34 13.87
C LYS A 359 -15.97 5.00 12.40
N PRO A 360 -16.06 6.00 11.50
CA PRO A 360 -15.90 7.44 11.72
C PRO A 360 -16.94 8.06 12.68
N LEU A 361 -16.69 9.29 13.15
CA LEU A 361 -17.60 10.02 14.02
C LEU A 361 -19.02 10.09 13.40
N PRO A 362 -20.09 9.75 14.14
CA PRO A 362 -21.44 9.78 13.59
C PRO A 362 -21.96 11.20 13.30
N SER A 363 -22.75 11.33 12.24
CA SER A 363 -23.65 12.47 11.99
C SER A 363 -25.02 12.23 12.60
N TYR A 364 -25.77 13.30 12.90
CA TYR A 364 -27.08 13.20 13.56
C TYR A 364 -28.20 13.70 12.64
N CYS A 365 -29.42 13.25 12.92
CA CYS A 365 -30.65 13.78 12.32
C CYS A 365 -31.78 13.60 13.32
N TRP A 366 -32.35 14.70 13.77
CA TRP A 366 -33.57 14.72 14.57
C TRP A 366 -34.79 14.78 13.67
N SER A 367 -35.82 14.03 14.03
CA SER A 367 -37.10 14.05 13.34
C SER A 367 -38.24 13.81 14.31
N ARG A 368 -39.45 14.24 13.96
CA ARG A 368 -40.64 13.97 14.77
C ARG A 368 -41.31 12.69 14.28
N LYS A 369 -41.59 11.76 15.19
CA LYS A 369 -42.26 10.50 14.84
C LYS A 369 -43.75 10.78 14.66
N GLN A 370 -44.25 10.67 13.43
CA GLN A 370 -45.67 10.81 13.10
C GLN A 370 -46.19 9.51 12.47
N PRO A 371 -47.33 8.95 12.92
CA PRO A 371 -47.91 7.77 12.31
C PRO A 371 -48.24 8.01 10.82
N GLY A 372 -47.71 7.16 9.93
CA GLY A 372 -48.07 7.17 8.50
C GLY A 372 -47.52 8.32 7.67
N ARG A 373 -46.62 9.16 8.21
CA ARG A 373 -45.92 10.22 7.46
C ARG A 373 -44.42 9.97 7.43
N ILE A 374 -43.77 10.38 6.33
CA ILE A 374 -42.32 10.37 6.24
C ILE A 374 -41.80 11.40 7.24
N ALA A 375 -40.89 10.97 8.12
CA ALA A 375 -40.32 11.83 9.14
C ALA A 375 -39.46 12.92 8.46
N GLU A 376 -39.86 14.17 8.60
CA GLU A 376 -39.08 15.32 8.12
C GLU A 376 -37.95 15.61 9.11
N GLY A 377 -36.77 15.93 8.57
CA GLY A 377 -35.60 16.30 9.37
C GLY A 377 -35.78 17.68 9.99
N LEU A 378 -35.62 17.77 11.31
CA LEU A 378 -35.70 19.00 12.09
C LEU A 378 -34.33 19.69 12.20
N THR A 379 -33.29 18.92 12.50
CA THR A 379 -31.90 19.40 12.54
C THR A 379 -30.93 18.24 12.32
N SER A 380 -29.74 18.55 11.81
CA SER A 380 -28.60 17.61 11.70
C SER A 380 -27.63 17.65 12.88
N ASP A 381 -27.88 18.54 13.85
CA ASP A 381 -27.05 18.66 15.05
C ASP A 381 -27.34 17.54 16.05
N SER A 382 -26.41 17.33 16.99
CA SER A 382 -26.62 16.41 18.12
C SER A 382 -27.73 16.87 19.07
N THR A 383 -28.12 18.15 19.00
CA THR A 383 -29.07 18.78 19.90
C THR A 383 -30.20 19.44 19.12
N LEU A 384 -31.44 19.14 19.50
CA LEU A 384 -32.63 19.86 19.05
C LEU A 384 -33.06 20.84 20.14
N VAL A 385 -33.22 22.11 19.79
CA VAL A 385 -33.72 23.15 20.69
C VAL A 385 -35.12 23.57 20.24
N LEU A 386 -36.07 23.56 21.17
CA LEU A 386 -37.41 24.12 20.99
C LEU A 386 -37.54 25.28 21.96
N ASP A 387 -37.80 26.48 21.44
CA ASP A 387 -37.84 27.71 22.23
C ASP A 387 -38.74 28.76 21.52
N PRO A 388 -39.86 29.18 22.13
CA PRO A 388 -40.48 28.62 23.34
C PRO A 388 -41.20 27.29 23.04
N VAL A 389 -41.38 26.46 24.06
CA VAL A 389 -42.11 25.18 23.93
C VAL A 389 -43.63 25.36 24.06
N VAL A 390 -44.40 24.82 23.12
CA VAL A 390 -45.88 24.83 23.13
C VAL A 390 -46.46 23.43 23.23
N TYR A 391 -47.70 23.26 23.73
CA TYR A 391 -48.31 21.94 23.93
C TYR A 391 -48.34 21.04 22.69
N GLN A 392 -48.41 21.64 21.49
CA GLN A 392 -48.37 20.94 20.21
C GLN A 392 -47.00 20.33 19.89
N ASP A 393 -45.93 20.69 20.60
CA ASP A 393 -44.60 20.07 20.47
C ASP A 393 -44.50 18.74 21.22
N ALA A 394 -45.42 18.44 22.15
CA ALA A 394 -45.40 17.19 22.89
C ALA A 394 -45.49 15.98 21.94
N GLY A 395 -44.74 14.92 22.24
CA GLY A 395 -44.72 13.71 21.43
C GLY A 395 -43.35 13.03 21.39
N THR A 396 -43.22 12.06 20.48
CA THR A 396 -41.98 11.29 20.33
C THR A 396 -41.08 11.91 19.26
N TYR A 397 -39.86 12.23 19.65
CA TYR A 397 -38.79 12.66 18.77
C TYR A 397 -37.81 11.51 18.55
N GLN A 398 -37.26 11.41 17.35
CA GLN A 398 -36.32 10.37 16.96
C GLN A 398 -35.01 11.03 16.56
N CYS A 399 -33.95 10.72 17.31
CA CYS A 399 -32.58 11.00 16.91
C CYS A 399 -32.02 9.79 16.16
N THR A 400 -31.51 10.02 14.96
CA THR A 400 -30.78 9.01 14.18
C THR A 400 -29.31 9.42 14.09
N ALA A 401 -28.42 8.64 14.69
CA ALA A 401 -26.98 8.76 14.52
C ALA A 401 -26.54 7.82 13.39
N SER A 402 -25.72 8.30 12.46
CA SER A 402 -25.28 7.53 11.29
C SER A 402 -23.79 7.69 11.01
N ASN A 403 -23.14 6.61 10.58
CA ASN A 403 -21.77 6.69 10.05
C ASN A 403 -21.54 5.73 8.87
N LEU A 404 -20.50 6.01 8.09
CA LEU A 404 -20.05 5.18 6.98
C LEU A 404 -18.91 4.27 7.45
N GLN A 405 -19.27 3.04 7.86
CA GLN A 405 -18.31 2.04 8.35
C GLN A 405 -17.43 1.50 7.22
N ASP A 406 -18.02 1.30 6.03
CA ASP A 406 -17.36 0.96 4.77
C ASP A 406 -17.81 1.92 3.65
N TRP A 407 -17.37 1.71 2.41
CA TRP A 407 -17.81 2.52 1.26
C TRP A 407 -19.19 2.14 0.70
N LYS A 408 -19.91 1.20 1.33
CA LYS A 408 -21.11 0.59 0.73
C LYS A 408 -22.36 0.69 1.60
N ARG A 409 -22.22 0.79 2.92
CA ARG A 409 -23.32 0.68 3.89
C ARG A 409 -23.18 1.71 4.99
N GLN A 410 -24.13 2.64 5.00
CA GLN A 410 -24.40 3.46 6.16
C GLN A 410 -25.02 2.59 7.26
N ARG A 411 -24.55 2.77 8.49
CA ARG A 411 -25.14 2.17 9.69
C ARG A 411 -25.81 3.28 10.49
N ASN A 412 -26.99 2.98 11.02
CA ASN A 412 -27.78 3.91 11.81
C ASN A 412 -28.01 3.32 13.20
N ALA A 413 -27.98 4.18 14.21
CA ALA A 413 -28.47 3.91 15.55
C ALA A 413 -29.55 4.93 15.88
N ILE A 414 -30.63 4.49 16.50
CA ILE A 414 -31.83 5.29 16.72
C ILE A 414 -32.09 5.38 18.21
N ARG A 415 -32.43 6.58 18.69
CA ARG A 415 -32.95 6.83 20.03
C ARG A 415 -34.25 7.60 19.90
N GLU A 416 -35.28 7.08 20.55
CA GLU A 416 -36.56 7.76 20.71
C GLU A 416 -36.56 8.48 22.06
N VAL A 417 -37.02 9.73 22.04
CA VAL A 417 -37.15 10.60 23.20
C VAL A 417 -38.60 11.06 23.25
N GLN A 418 -39.27 10.76 24.36
CA GLN A 418 -40.62 11.21 24.62
C GLN A 418 -40.57 12.58 25.29
N LEU A 419 -41.06 13.62 24.60
CA LEU A 419 -41.23 14.95 25.15
C LEU A 419 -42.66 15.11 25.69
N SER A 420 -42.77 15.46 26.96
CA SER A 420 -44.04 15.85 27.58
C SER A 420 -43.94 17.27 28.11
N ILE A 421 -45.03 18.01 27.97
CA ILE A 421 -45.07 19.44 28.27
C ILE A 421 -46.11 19.65 29.35
N THR A 422 -45.76 20.34 30.43
CA THR A 422 -46.68 20.71 31.51
C THR A 422 -46.72 22.21 31.73
N GLY A 423 -47.84 22.76 32.19
CA GLY A 423 -47.93 24.20 32.41
C GLY A 423 -49.34 24.69 32.63
N ARG A 424 -49.50 26.02 32.70
CA ARG A 424 -50.82 26.67 32.76
C ARG A 424 -51.61 26.45 31.47
N PRO A 425 -52.96 26.57 31.47
CA PRO A 425 -53.72 26.52 30.23
C PRO A 425 -53.25 27.61 29.26
N ASP A 426 -53.33 27.31 27.97
CA ASP A 426 -53.15 28.24 26.85
C ASP A 426 -54.51 28.36 26.16
N VAL A 427 -55.13 29.53 26.29
CA VAL A 427 -56.48 29.82 25.81
C VAL A 427 -56.40 30.81 24.67
N SER A 428 -56.86 30.41 23.49
CA SER A 428 -56.88 31.26 22.30
C SER A 428 -58.27 31.30 21.67
N ALA A 429 -58.75 32.50 21.36
CA ALA A 429 -59.98 32.67 20.60
C ALA A 429 -59.75 32.34 19.12
N LEU A 430 -60.61 31.51 18.51
CA LEU A 430 -60.52 31.25 17.07
C LEU A 430 -60.81 32.51 16.26
N ASN A 431 -61.73 33.34 16.74
CA ASN A 431 -62.01 34.69 16.23
C ASN A 431 -62.14 35.63 17.42
N SER A 432 -61.23 36.59 17.57
CA SER A 432 -61.27 37.58 18.66
C SER A 432 -62.29 38.71 18.42
N SER A 433 -62.82 38.82 17.21
CA SER A 433 -63.86 39.79 16.85
C SER A 433 -64.89 39.16 15.92
N MET A 434 -66.16 39.17 16.33
CA MET A 434 -67.25 38.52 15.60
C MET A 434 -68.42 39.49 15.38
N VAL A 435 -69.16 39.31 14.29
CA VAL A 435 -70.36 40.09 13.97
C VAL A 435 -71.58 39.18 14.04
N GLY A 436 -72.46 39.42 15.00
CA GLY A 436 -73.76 38.75 15.13
C GLY A 436 -74.86 39.50 14.40
N ILE A 437 -75.74 38.78 13.72
CA ILE A 437 -76.92 39.37 13.05
C ILE A 437 -78.15 39.10 13.91
N ILE A 438 -78.89 40.17 14.25
CA ILE A 438 -80.07 40.06 15.12
C ILE A 438 -81.05 39.00 14.59
N GLY A 439 -81.45 38.08 15.48
CA GLY A 439 -82.39 37.00 15.20
C GLY A 439 -81.77 35.70 14.66
N GLN A 440 -80.50 35.70 14.24
CA GLN A 440 -79.79 34.50 13.81
C GLN A 440 -79.07 33.83 14.99
N SER A 441 -78.61 32.59 14.80
CA SER A 441 -77.72 31.92 15.74
C SER A 441 -76.25 32.24 15.44
N MET A 442 -75.41 32.28 16.49
CA MET A 442 -73.96 32.43 16.33
C MET A 442 -73.20 31.54 17.31
N TRP A 443 -71.97 31.19 16.92
CA TRP A 443 -71.10 30.31 17.69
C TRP A 443 -69.80 31.03 18.00
N ILE A 444 -69.47 31.11 19.29
CA ILE A 444 -68.16 31.55 19.77
C ILE A 444 -67.39 30.29 20.11
N THR A 445 -66.14 30.19 19.66
CA THR A 445 -65.29 29.02 19.95
C THR A 445 -63.89 29.46 20.32
N VAL A 446 -63.38 28.87 21.40
CA VAL A 446 -62.00 29.02 21.86
C VAL A 446 -61.29 27.67 21.83
N HIS A 447 -59.99 27.72 21.59
CA HIS A 447 -59.08 26.59 21.65
C HIS A 447 -58.32 26.64 22.98
N VAL A 448 -58.29 25.52 23.70
CA VAL A 448 -57.76 25.42 25.06
C VAL A 448 -56.79 24.26 25.09
N CYS A 449 -55.51 24.53 25.29
CA CYS A 449 -54.47 23.51 25.46
C CYS A 449 -53.95 23.54 26.89
N ALA A 450 -53.89 22.40 27.58
CA ALA A 450 -53.33 22.34 28.93
C ALA A 450 -52.87 20.94 29.31
N ASN A 451 -51.81 20.87 30.11
CA ASN A 451 -51.40 19.66 30.79
C ASN A 451 -50.84 20.00 32.19
N PRO A 452 -51.50 19.63 33.30
CA PRO A 452 -52.76 18.87 33.36
C PRO A 452 -53.96 19.64 32.77
N GLN A 453 -55.00 18.90 32.38
CA GLN A 453 -56.24 19.48 31.85
C GLN A 453 -56.88 20.45 32.87
N PRO A 454 -57.60 21.49 32.43
CA PRO A 454 -58.17 22.49 33.32
C PRO A 454 -59.14 21.86 34.32
N SER A 455 -58.91 22.14 35.60
CA SER A 455 -59.81 21.76 36.70
C SER A 455 -61.08 22.60 36.74
N ARG A 456 -61.04 23.82 36.19
CA ARG A 456 -62.18 24.75 36.08
C ARG A 456 -62.10 25.52 34.77
N SER A 457 -63.23 25.71 34.12
CA SER A 457 -63.34 26.53 32.90
C SER A 457 -64.70 27.18 32.80
N HIS A 458 -64.74 28.48 32.49
CA HIS A 458 -65.97 29.26 32.50
C HIS A 458 -66.01 30.27 31.35
N TRP A 459 -67.19 30.40 30.75
CA TRP A 459 -67.61 31.56 29.96
C TRP A 459 -68.13 32.64 30.90
N LEU A 460 -67.66 33.87 30.72
CA LEU A 460 -68.07 35.06 31.44
C LEU A 460 -68.62 36.08 30.43
N LEU A 461 -69.88 36.47 30.60
CA LEU A 461 -70.56 37.45 29.75
C LEU A 461 -71.55 38.29 30.57
N GLY A 462 -71.20 39.55 30.80
CA GLY A 462 -71.92 40.42 31.73
C GLY A 462 -72.00 39.78 33.12
N HIS A 463 -73.22 39.44 33.56
CA HIS A 463 -73.48 38.80 34.86
C HIS A 463 -73.65 37.27 34.80
N HIS A 464 -73.51 36.65 33.62
CA HIS A 464 -73.65 35.21 33.47
C HIS A 464 -72.29 34.51 33.54
N VAL A 465 -72.25 33.40 34.29
CA VAL A 465 -71.12 32.48 34.37
C VAL A 465 -71.63 31.10 33.97
N MET A 466 -71.02 30.50 32.94
CA MET A 466 -71.41 29.17 32.45
C MET A 466 -70.18 28.30 32.26
N SER A 467 -70.26 27.04 32.68
CA SER A 467 -69.23 26.04 32.43
C SER A 467 -69.56 25.25 31.16
N PRO A 468 -68.56 24.80 30.38
CA PRO A 468 -68.78 23.93 29.23
C PRO A 468 -69.57 22.67 29.60
N GLY A 469 -70.73 22.46 28.96
CA GLY A 469 -71.62 21.31 29.21
C GLY A 469 -72.67 21.54 30.31
N ASP A 470 -72.77 22.76 30.86
CA ASP A 470 -73.86 23.12 31.76
C ASP A 470 -75.22 22.93 31.07
N LYS A 471 -76.22 22.49 31.83
CA LYS A 471 -77.58 22.31 31.30
C LYS A 471 -78.15 23.67 30.86
N PRO A 472 -78.78 23.77 29.68
CA PRO A 472 -79.38 25.01 29.22
C PRO A 472 -80.39 25.54 30.25
N SER A 473 -80.23 26.80 30.65
CA SER A 473 -81.25 27.48 31.47
C SER A 473 -82.47 27.77 30.60
N SER A 474 -83.67 27.48 31.09
CA SER A 474 -84.93 27.72 30.37
C SER A 474 -85.18 29.19 30.02
N HIS A 475 -84.44 30.12 30.64
CA HIS A 475 -84.57 31.57 30.43
C HIS A 475 -83.35 32.20 29.74
N SER A 476 -82.31 31.41 29.41
CA SER A 476 -81.10 31.89 28.73
C SER A 476 -81.12 31.49 27.27
N HIS A 477 -80.82 32.44 26.36
CA HIS A 477 -80.60 32.14 24.95
C HIS A 477 -79.16 31.71 24.63
N TYR A 478 -78.32 31.56 25.68
CA TYR A 478 -76.95 31.04 25.60
C TYR A 478 -76.88 29.56 25.96
N ILE A 479 -76.12 28.79 25.19
CA ILE A 479 -75.84 27.37 25.42
C ILE A 479 -74.33 27.14 25.43
N ALA A 480 -73.78 26.77 26.59
CA ALA A 480 -72.37 26.39 26.72
C ALA A 480 -72.20 24.89 26.41
N HIS A 481 -71.71 24.59 25.22
CA HIS A 481 -71.53 23.20 24.77
C HIS A 481 -70.38 22.52 25.54
N PRO A 482 -70.44 21.18 25.74
CA PRO A 482 -69.35 20.43 26.33
C PRO A 482 -68.09 20.52 25.47
N PHE A 483 -66.93 20.34 26.08
CA PHE A 483 -65.65 20.33 25.35
C PHE A 483 -65.67 19.32 24.21
N ARG A 484 -65.18 19.76 23.04
CA ARG A 484 -64.87 18.88 21.92
C ARG A 484 -63.36 18.63 21.87
N SER A 485 -62.92 17.40 21.64
CA SER A 485 -61.50 17.10 21.50
C SER A 485 -60.92 17.83 20.28
N ALA A 486 -59.68 18.31 20.41
CA ALA A 486 -58.90 18.79 19.28
C ALA A 486 -57.97 17.67 18.76
N ASP A 487 -57.07 18.03 17.85
CA ASP A 487 -56.16 17.07 17.19
C ASP A 487 -55.12 16.45 18.14
N THR A 488 -54.86 17.08 19.28
CA THR A 488 -53.92 16.59 20.29
C THR A 488 -54.67 16.26 21.60
N PRO A 489 -54.19 15.28 22.40
CA PRO A 489 -54.85 14.90 23.65
C PRO A 489 -54.79 16.00 24.73
N PHE A 490 -53.94 17.01 24.54
CA PHE A 490 -53.78 18.15 25.45
C PHE A 490 -54.72 19.31 25.10
N CYS A 491 -55.29 19.32 23.89
CA CYS A 491 -56.07 20.44 23.39
C CYS A 491 -57.55 20.10 23.20
N ARG A 492 -58.42 21.08 23.46
CA ARG A 492 -59.89 20.97 23.37
C ARG A 492 -60.47 22.27 22.82
N TYR A 493 -61.67 22.18 22.25
CA TYR A 493 -62.49 23.33 21.88
C TYR A 493 -63.63 23.52 22.88
N ALA A 494 -63.77 24.72 23.42
CA ALA A 494 -64.98 25.14 24.12
C ALA A 494 -65.81 26.01 23.19
N SER A 495 -67.13 25.77 23.14
CA SER A 495 -68.03 26.50 22.25
C SER A 495 -69.24 27.03 23.02
N LEU A 496 -69.59 28.28 22.75
CA LEU A 496 -70.79 28.95 23.25
C LEU A 496 -71.70 29.27 22.06
N GLU A 497 -72.93 28.79 22.10
CA GLU A 497 -73.95 29.12 21.11
C GLU A 497 -74.88 30.20 21.66
N ILE A 498 -75.05 31.26 20.88
CA ILE A 498 -76.12 32.23 21.06
C ILE A 498 -77.23 31.82 20.09
N THR A 499 -78.28 31.18 20.61
CA THR A 499 -79.35 30.60 19.79
C THR A 499 -80.13 31.64 18.99
N GLN A 500 -80.27 32.85 19.54
CA GLN A 500 -80.90 33.98 18.89
C GLN A 500 -80.23 35.28 19.32
N VAL A 501 -79.40 35.85 18.44
CA VAL A 501 -78.64 37.09 18.70
C VAL A 501 -79.58 38.28 18.93
N ARG A 502 -79.33 39.02 20.01
CA ARG A 502 -80.03 40.23 20.40
C ARG A 502 -79.05 41.41 20.42
N SER A 503 -79.57 42.64 20.33
CA SER A 503 -78.73 43.85 20.46
C SER A 503 -78.01 43.95 21.82
N SER A 504 -78.55 43.29 22.86
CA SER A 504 -77.93 43.19 24.19
C SER A 504 -76.69 42.29 24.24
N ASP A 505 -76.47 41.47 23.22
CA ASP A 505 -75.37 40.50 23.18
C ASP A 505 -74.09 41.13 22.60
N ALA A 506 -74.14 42.43 22.25
CA ALA A 506 -72.95 43.18 21.85
C ALA A 506 -72.08 43.44 23.09
N GLY A 507 -70.80 43.08 23.01
CA GLY A 507 -69.85 43.24 24.12
C GLY A 507 -68.76 42.17 24.11
N GLU A 508 -68.00 42.16 25.20
CA GLU A 508 -66.90 41.23 25.41
C GLU A 508 -67.38 39.93 26.06
N PHE A 509 -66.98 38.81 25.47
CA PHE A 509 -67.14 37.46 25.99
C PHE A 509 -65.77 36.95 26.39
N LEU A 510 -65.61 36.55 27.65
CA LEU A 510 -64.36 36.06 28.17
C LEU A 510 -64.47 34.55 28.44
N PHE A 511 -63.47 33.78 28.02
CA PHE A 511 -63.33 32.40 28.44
C PHE A 511 -62.09 32.26 29.32
N VAL A 512 -62.26 31.74 30.54
CA VAL A 512 -61.18 31.57 31.50
C VAL A 512 -61.01 30.09 31.81
N ALA A 513 -59.76 29.60 31.81
CA ALA A 513 -59.42 28.23 32.19
C ALA A 513 -58.36 28.22 33.30
N ARG A 514 -58.50 27.30 34.26
CA ARG A 514 -57.58 27.14 35.39
C ARG A 514 -57.20 25.68 35.63
N ASN A 515 -55.91 25.42 35.79
CA ASN A 515 -55.38 24.19 36.39
C ASN A 515 -54.56 24.49 37.66
N ASP A 516 -53.82 23.50 38.14
CA ASP A 516 -52.91 23.59 39.28
C ASP A 516 -51.63 24.40 38.98
N ARG A 517 -51.29 24.59 37.71
CA ARG A 517 -50.12 25.33 37.24
C ARG A 517 -50.41 26.80 36.91
N GLY A 518 -51.67 27.20 36.72
CA GLY A 518 -52.03 28.59 36.49
C GLY A 518 -53.42 28.81 35.87
N ILE A 519 -53.62 30.02 35.37
CA ILE A 519 -54.85 30.50 34.74
C ILE A 519 -54.46 31.17 33.42
N ASP A 520 -55.34 31.07 32.43
CA ASP A 520 -55.27 31.86 31.21
C ASP A 520 -56.67 32.14 30.67
N ASP A 521 -56.80 33.15 29.81
CA ASP A 521 -58.08 33.62 29.30
C ASP A 521 -58.02 34.19 27.87
N ALA A 522 -59.17 34.17 27.19
CA ALA A 522 -59.33 34.79 25.89
C ALA A 522 -60.61 35.61 25.81
N ALA A 523 -60.46 36.87 25.37
CA ALA A 523 -61.56 37.78 25.11
C ALA A 523 -61.98 37.75 23.64
N ILE A 524 -63.30 37.77 23.43
CA ILE A 524 -63.95 37.81 22.12
C ILE A 524 -64.92 38.98 22.13
N ASN A 525 -64.68 39.96 21.25
CA ASN A 525 -65.57 41.10 21.10
C ASN A 525 -66.66 40.80 20.07
N VAL A 526 -67.92 40.87 20.48
CA VAL A 526 -69.08 40.64 19.61
C VAL A 526 -69.73 41.98 19.30
N THR A 527 -69.86 42.29 18.01
CA THR A 527 -70.64 43.41 17.52
C THR A 527 -71.95 42.89 16.93
N VAL A 528 -73.04 43.62 17.12
CA VAL A 528 -74.37 43.17 16.66
C VAL A 528 -74.92 44.15 15.63
N VAL A 529 -75.34 43.61 14.49
CA VAL A 529 -75.94 44.38 13.39
C VAL A 529 -77.37 43.93 13.13
N LYS A 530 -78.21 44.87 12.71
CA LYS A 530 -79.53 44.55 12.14
C LYS A 530 -79.33 44.02 10.72
N SER A 531 -80.06 42.97 10.36
CA SER A 531 -80.13 42.54 8.97
C SER A 531 -80.55 43.72 8.09
N ALA A 532 -79.75 44.07 7.08
CA ALA A 532 -79.99 45.22 6.21
C ALA A 532 -81.08 44.96 5.15
N PHE A 533 -81.76 43.80 5.19
CA PHE A 533 -82.80 43.45 4.22
C PHE A 533 -84.11 43.08 4.91
N GLY A 534 -84.99 44.07 5.08
CA GLY A 534 -86.43 43.85 5.01
C GLY A 534 -86.81 43.76 3.53
N TYR A 535 -87.08 42.57 3.01
CA TYR A 535 -87.76 42.43 1.73
C TYR A 535 -89.04 41.63 1.93
N HIS A 536 -90.13 42.34 1.64
CA HIS A 536 -91.45 41.81 1.39
C HIS A 536 -91.39 40.58 0.46
N SER A 537 -92.19 39.59 0.83
CA SER A 537 -92.71 38.57 -0.06
C SER A 537 -93.30 39.22 -1.32
N ASN A 538 -92.67 39.00 -2.47
CA ASN A 538 -93.30 38.75 -3.78
C ASN A 538 -92.26 38.86 -4.88
N PHE A 539 -91.56 37.75 -5.16
CA PHE A 539 -91.13 37.43 -6.51
C PHE A 539 -91.25 35.92 -6.70
N ILE A 540 -92.20 35.54 -7.56
CA ILE A 540 -92.29 34.23 -8.17
C ILE A 540 -91.32 34.24 -9.36
N PRO A 541 -90.38 33.28 -9.46
CA PRO A 541 -89.90 32.84 -10.75
C PRO A 541 -90.36 31.41 -10.99
N HIS A 542 -90.98 31.24 -12.15
CA HIS A 542 -91.40 29.97 -12.71
C HIS A 542 -90.27 28.93 -12.75
N SER A 543 -90.68 27.68 -12.58
CA SER A 543 -89.91 26.46 -12.76
C SER A 543 -89.42 26.27 -14.21
N ARG A 544 -88.18 25.78 -14.39
CA ARG A 544 -87.88 24.40 -14.83
C ARG A 544 -86.36 24.16 -15.07
N PRO A 545 -85.92 22.88 -15.05
CA PRO A 545 -84.55 22.46 -14.73
C PRO A 545 -83.71 22.17 -15.98
N THR A 546 -82.38 22.12 -15.81
CA THR A 546 -81.50 21.19 -16.55
C THR A 546 -80.13 21.16 -15.86
N GLY A 547 -79.70 19.96 -15.49
CA GLY A 547 -78.35 19.73 -15.00
C GLY A 547 -77.36 19.66 -16.16
N VAL A 548 -76.14 20.15 -15.95
CA VAL A 548 -74.95 19.67 -16.67
C VAL A 548 -73.78 19.66 -15.68
N ARG A 549 -73.22 18.46 -15.57
CA ARG A 549 -72.00 18.06 -14.90
C ARG A 549 -70.83 18.48 -15.79
N SER A 550 -69.84 19.21 -15.30
CA SER A 550 -68.56 19.40 -16.00
C SER A 550 -67.40 18.89 -15.14
N GLU A 551 -66.94 17.69 -15.49
CA GLU A 551 -65.65 17.13 -15.11
C GLU A 551 -64.56 17.59 -16.10
N MET A 552 -63.31 17.38 -15.67
CA MET A 552 -62.02 17.42 -16.38
C MET A 552 -61.37 18.81 -16.49
N SER A 553 -60.10 18.98 -16.10
CA SER A 553 -58.98 18.32 -16.78
C SER A 553 -57.69 18.27 -15.94
N ARG A 554 -57.03 17.11 -15.95
CA ARG A 554 -55.61 16.92 -15.59
C ARG A 554 -54.68 17.44 -16.72
N PRO A 555 -53.45 17.88 -16.41
CA PRO A 555 -52.49 18.31 -17.43
C PRO A 555 -51.77 17.13 -18.09
N VAL A 556 -51.55 17.26 -19.39
CA VAL A 556 -50.90 16.32 -20.31
C VAL A 556 -49.37 16.45 -20.20
N MET A 557 -48.73 15.29 -20.15
CA MET A 557 -47.28 15.06 -20.17
C MET A 557 -46.78 15.12 -21.63
N ALA A 558 -45.82 16.00 -21.93
CA ALA A 558 -45.21 16.10 -23.25
C ALA A 558 -44.12 15.03 -23.42
N THR A 559 -44.30 14.17 -24.42
CA THR A 559 -43.28 13.29 -24.97
C THR A 559 -42.49 14.05 -26.04
N ALA A 560 -41.16 14.10 -25.88
CA ALA A 560 -40.22 14.40 -26.95
C ALA A 560 -39.42 13.13 -27.24
N ASN A 561 -39.49 12.68 -28.49
CA ASN A 561 -38.81 11.51 -29.01
C ASN A 561 -37.74 11.95 -30.02
N SER A 562 -36.81 11.04 -30.30
CA SER A 562 -35.71 11.07 -31.29
C SER A 562 -34.38 11.72 -30.84
N GLY A 563 -33.21 11.09 -31.02
CA GLY A 563 -32.93 9.78 -31.59
C GLY A 563 -31.43 9.45 -31.67
N LYS A 564 -31.16 8.16 -31.92
CA LYS A 564 -30.04 7.54 -32.64
C LYS A 564 -28.59 7.95 -32.28
N SER A 565 -27.88 7.03 -31.61
CA SER A 565 -26.81 6.19 -32.20
C SER A 565 -26.37 5.13 -31.19
#